data_AF-A0A2V9KAG6-F1
#
_entry.id   AF-A0A2V9KAG6-F1
#
_cell.length_a   1.000
_cell.length_b   1.000
_cell.length_c   1.000
_cell.angle_alpha   90.00
_cell.angle_beta   90.00
_cell.angle_gamma   90.00
#
_symmetry.space_group_name_H-M   'P 1'
#
loop_
_entity.id
_entity.type
_entity.pdbx_description
1 polymer ?
#
loop_
_entity_poly.entity_id
_entity_poly.type
_entity_poly.pdbx_seq_one_letter_code
_entity_poly.pdbx_strand_id
1 'polypeptide(L)'
;MAMPKGISHLDASKIRTFFLYILPLLFSASQIKAQTPSPEDYLRQASDAEKREDYAGAERIYREAAQNYPNQPEFQKRLGIILQTELKFPESIDTFQKVLDSSPQYPEVNFYEGLSYFGLNQFEKSLEYFNRELEANPKYRRAHFFEAQAYRSLNRNADALRQYEILLQEDPSDKKALFQLIRFLKSSTLEAIDQLANLDQNSVYILVLRAQSHVEQEKYPEAIYEYKQVLAQDPSFPGIHFGLGEAYYYKVDYPSAEKELRLALAEDPNLPKANYYLADILMKGSKTTEATPLLEIVVTAEPNYMKGYFLLGKCYAAEGKLEDAVKLLEKAVELEPNDKSVHYQLGQIYKRMNQPEKFRKEMRAFEQLYAQERETKAKRLEGFRKDQEGTKN
;
A
#
# COMPACT_ATOMS: atom_id res chain seq x y z
N MET A 1 26.37 -71.92 5.98
CA MET A 1 26.06 -72.71 4.77
C MET A 1 27.12 -72.41 3.70
N ALA A 2 27.19 -73.16 2.59
CA ALA A 2 28.40 -73.28 1.78
C ALA A 2 28.75 -72.12 0.80
N MET A 3 30.03 -72.05 0.43
CA MET A 3 30.66 -71.41 -0.76
C MET A 3 30.54 -72.34 -2.01
N PRO A 4 31.13 -72.09 -3.23
CA PRO A 4 32.00 -71.00 -3.77
C PRO A 4 31.33 -70.24 -4.96
N LYS A 5 31.93 -69.51 -5.93
CA LYS A 5 33.26 -69.40 -6.64
C LYS A 5 33.46 -67.93 -7.11
N GLY A 6 34.58 -67.45 -7.70
CA GLY A 6 35.89 -68.02 -8.09
C GLY A 6 36.23 -67.83 -9.59
N ILE A 7 37.53 -67.84 -9.96
CA ILE A 7 38.13 -67.72 -11.35
C ILE A 7 38.23 -66.26 -11.89
N SER A 8 39.33 -65.75 -12.50
CA SER A 8 40.78 -66.13 -12.53
C SER A 8 41.67 -64.98 -13.07
N HIS A 9 43.01 -65.12 -12.96
CA HIS A 9 44.05 -64.26 -13.58
C HIS A 9 44.28 -64.55 -15.08
N LEU A 10 45.09 -63.67 -15.74
CA LEU A 10 46.01 -63.82 -16.91
C LEU A 10 45.85 -62.64 -17.91
N ASP A 11 46.86 -62.13 -18.63
CA ASP A 11 48.32 -62.13 -18.48
C ASP A 11 48.92 -60.95 -19.30
N ALA A 12 50.10 -60.43 -18.96
CA ALA A 12 50.65 -59.16 -19.46
C ALA A 12 51.90 -59.31 -20.36
N SER A 13 51.86 -60.18 -21.37
CA SER A 13 53.08 -60.68 -22.04
C SER A 13 53.04 -60.88 -23.57
N LYS A 14 52.21 -60.14 -24.35
CA LYS A 14 52.17 -60.27 -25.83
C LYS A 14 52.20 -58.95 -26.62
N ILE A 15 52.97 -58.97 -27.72
CA ILE A 15 53.02 -57.99 -28.84
C ILE A 15 53.80 -56.68 -28.56
N ARG A 16 55.07 -56.84 -28.21
CA ARG A 16 56.15 -56.42 -29.14
C ARG A 16 56.49 -57.67 -29.99
N THR A 17 56.92 -57.63 -31.26
CA THR A 17 57.44 -56.53 -32.08
C THR A 17 57.08 -56.76 -33.55
N PHE A 18 56.58 -55.75 -34.27
CA PHE A 18 56.82 -55.59 -35.72
C PHE A 18 56.72 -54.10 -36.06
N PHE A 19 57.64 -53.59 -36.87
CA PHE A 19 57.83 -52.15 -37.09
C PHE A 19 58.23 -51.91 -38.56
N LEU A 20 58.00 -50.68 -39.04
CA LEU A 20 58.49 -50.04 -40.28
C LEU A 20 57.58 -50.05 -41.53
N TYR A 21 57.07 -48.84 -41.83
CA TYR A 21 56.56 -48.31 -43.12
C TYR A 21 55.30 -48.99 -43.72
N ILE A 22 54.40 -48.33 -44.48
CA ILE A 22 54.24 -46.98 -45.05
C ILE A 22 52.74 -46.61 -44.79
N LEU A 23 52.23 -45.43 -44.40
CA LEU A 23 52.39 -44.03 -44.86
C LEU A 23 51.80 -43.08 -43.79
N PRO A 24 52.33 -41.86 -43.54
CA PRO A 24 51.66 -40.88 -42.69
C PRO A 24 50.61 -40.07 -43.48
N LEU A 25 49.33 -40.37 -43.28
CA LEU A 25 48.23 -39.50 -43.72
C LEU A 25 48.19 -38.25 -42.82
N LEU A 26 48.77 -37.15 -43.31
CA LEU A 26 48.71 -35.84 -42.65
C LEU A 26 47.27 -35.32 -42.66
N PHE A 27 46.50 -35.68 -41.63
CA PHE A 27 45.32 -34.91 -41.26
C PHE A 27 45.76 -33.54 -40.77
N SER A 28 45.82 -32.58 -41.68
CA SER A 28 45.83 -31.15 -41.36
C SER A 28 44.48 -30.80 -40.74
N ALA A 29 44.31 -31.15 -39.46
CA ALA A 29 43.19 -30.70 -38.65
C ALA A 29 43.32 -29.18 -38.48
N SER A 30 42.70 -28.45 -39.41
CA SER A 30 42.48 -27.02 -39.28
C SER A 30 41.69 -26.80 -38.00
N GLN A 31 42.38 -26.32 -36.96
CA GLN A 31 41.73 -25.85 -35.76
C GLN A 31 40.85 -24.66 -36.16
N ILE A 32 39.57 -24.93 -36.36
CA ILE A 32 38.54 -23.90 -36.40
C ILE A 32 38.53 -23.31 -35.00
N LYS A 33 39.32 -22.25 -34.78
CA LYS A 33 39.10 -21.36 -33.66
C LYS A 33 37.67 -20.88 -33.80
N ALA A 34 36.80 -21.30 -32.90
CA ALA A 34 35.47 -20.72 -32.78
C ALA A 34 35.66 -19.20 -32.67
N GLN A 35 35.07 -18.46 -33.61
CA GLN A 35 35.18 -17.02 -33.63
C GLN A 35 34.51 -16.50 -32.36
N THR A 36 35.26 -15.74 -31.55
CA THR A 36 34.74 -15.14 -30.31
C THR A 36 33.43 -14.40 -30.63
N PRO A 37 32.30 -14.74 -29.98
CA PRO A 37 31.02 -14.09 -30.21
C PRO A 37 31.14 -12.57 -30.03
N SER A 38 30.38 -11.79 -30.81
CA SER A 38 30.37 -10.34 -30.64
C SER A 38 29.83 -9.95 -29.26
N PRO A 39 30.13 -8.73 -28.76
CA PRO A 39 29.50 -8.22 -27.54
C PRO A 39 27.97 -8.30 -27.60
N GLU A 40 27.38 -8.01 -28.76
CA GLU A 40 25.95 -8.10 -29.04
C GLU A 40 25.42 -9.53 -29.02
N ASP A 41 26.22 -10.53 -29.43
CA ASP A 41 25.87 -11.95 -29.32
C ASP A 41 25.89 -12.43 -27.87
N TYR A 42 26.85 -11.98 -27.05
CA TYR A 42 26.90 -12.29 -25.62
C TYR A 42 25.70 -11.69 -24.88
N LEU A 43 25.39 -10.40 -25.10
CA LEU A 43 24.22 -9.74 -24.50
C LEU A 43 22.91 -10.43 -24.90
N ARG A 44 22.77 -10.85 -26.17
CA ARG A 44 21.58 -11.57 -26.66
C ARG A 44 21.43 -12.94 -26.00
N GLN A 45 22.50 -13.74 -25.98
CA GLN A 45 22.48 -15.08 -25.38
C GLN A 45 22.19 -15.05 -23.88
N ALA A 46 22.78 -14.12 -23.14
CA ALA A 46 22.53 -13.96 -21.72
C ALA A 46 21.10 -13.47 -21.45
N SER A 47 20.61 -12.48 -22.20
CA SER A 47 19.22 -12.01 -22.10
C SER A 47 18.20 -13.10 -22.45
N ASP A 48 18.51 -13.99 -23.39
CA ASP A 48 17.65 -15.14 -23.71
C ASP A 48 17.74 -16.28 -22.67
N ALA A 49 18.78 -16.32 -21.84
CA ALA A 49 18.84 -17.17 -20.64
C ALA A 49 18.04 -16.54 -19.48
N GLU A 50 18.21 -15.24 -19.22
CA GLU A 50 17.42 -14.46 -18.24
C GLU A 50 15.90 -14.60 -18.46
N LYS A 51 15.43 -14.50 -19.71
CA LYS A 51 14.01 -14.69 -20.09
C LYS A 51 13.48 -16.10 -19.84
N ARG A 52 14.35 -17.09 -19.63
CA ARG A 52 14.01 -18.48 -19.28
C ARG A 52 14.27 -18.78 -17.80
N GLU A 53 14.59 -17.76 -17.00
CA GLU A 53 15.00 -17.88 -15.58
C GLU A 53 16.26 -18.75 -15.39
N ASP A 54 17.04 -18.95 -16.46
CA ASP A 54 18.32 -19.69 -16.49
C ASP A 54 19.46 -18.76 -16.04
N TYR A 55 19.40 -18.35 -14.77
CA TYR A 55 20.35 -17.40 -14.19
C TYR A 55 21.78 -17.94 -14.14
N ALA A 56 21.98 -19.22 -13.85
CA ALA A 56 23.29 -19.86 -13.91
C ALA A 56 23.83 -19.96 -15.35
N GLY A 57 22.95 -20.12 -16.35
CA GLY A 57 23.30 -19.99 -17.77
C GLY A 57 23.76 -18.58 -18.11
N ALA A 58 22.99 -17.57 -17.71
CA ALA A 58 23.32 -16.15 -17.90
C ALA A 58 24.64 -15.76 -17.19
N GLU A 59 24.85 -16.21 -15.95
CA GLU A 59 26.07 -16.01 -15.17
C GLU A 59 27.31 -16.49 -15.94
N ARG A 60 27.27 -17.74 -16.43
CA ARG A 60 28.36 -18.31 -17.23
C ARG A 60 28.64 -17.51 -18.49
N ILE A 61 27.59 -17.09 -19.21
CA ILE A 61 27.72 -16.28 -20.43
C ILE A 61 28.34 -14.91 -20.13
N TYR A 62 27.92 -14.24 -19.05
CA TYR A 62 28.51 -12.96 -18.64
C TYR A 62 29.95 -13.10 -18.11
N ARG A 63 30.29 -14.18 -17.39
CA ARG A 63 31.67 -14.47 -16.97
C ARG A 63 32.58 -14.68 -18.18
N GLU A 64 32.11 -15.38 -19.22
CA GLU A 64 32.87 -15.57 -20.48
C GLU A 64 33.01 -14.25 -21.26
N ALA A 65 31.93 -13.47 -21.38
CA ALA A 65 31.94 -12.16 -22.03
C ALA A 65 32.92 -11.19 -21.34
N ALA A 66 32.93 -11.15 -20.01
CA ALA A 66 33.82 -10.31 -19.22
C ALA A 66 35.31 -10.75 -19.29
N GLN A 67 35.59 -12.02 -19.59
CA GLN A 67 36.95 -12.50 -19.85
C GLN A 67 37.44 -12.12 -21.25
N ASN A 68 36.56 -12.20 -22.26
CA ASN A 68 36.89 -11.86 -23.65
C ASN A 68 36.90 -10.34 -23.92
N TYR A 69 36.12 -9.56 -23.15
CA TYR A 69 36.00 -8.11 -23.27
C TYR A 69 36.21 -7.39 -21.91
N PRO A 70 37.41 -7.51 -21.29
CA PRO A 70 37.66 -6.99 -19.94
C PRO A 70 37.52 -5.46 -19.82
N ASN A 71 37.64 -4.74 -20.93
CA ASN A 71 37.48 -3.28 -21.00
C ASN A 71 36.03 -2.82 -21.27
N GLN A 72 35.02 -3.71 -21.12
CA GLN A 72 33.61 -3.37 -21.22
C GLN A 72 32.90 -3.59 -19.87
N PRO A 73 32.74 -2.54 -19.04
CA PRO A 73 32.21 -2.70 -17.68
C PRO A 73 30.75 -3.17 -17.62
N GLU A 74 29.97 -3.01 -18.70
CA GLU A 74 28.60 -3.48 -18.80
C GLU A 74 28.46 -5.00 -18.57
N PHE A 75 29.44 -5.82 -18.98
CA PHE A 75 29.43 -7.26 -18.70
C PHE A 75 29.63 -7.57 -17.21
N GLN A 76 30.49 -6.82 -16.53
CA GLN A 76 30.69 -6.95 -15.09
C GLN A 76 29.44 -6.45 -14.34
N LYS A 77 28.87 -5.29 -14.70
CA LYS A 77 27.60 -4.79 -14.15
C LYS A 77 26.49 -5.83 -14.26
N ARG A 78 26.32 -6.44 -15.44
CA ARG A 78 25.30 -7.47 -15.67
C ARG A 78 25.58 -8.76 -14.90
N LEU A 79 26.83 -9.23 -14.89
CA LEU A 79 27.24 -10.36 -14.05
C LEU A 79 26.89 -10.11 -12.58
N GLY A 80 27.22 -8.94 -12.03
CA GLY A 80 26.88 -8.55 -10.66
C GLY A 80 25.38 -8.64 -10.38
N ILE A 81 24.54 -8.15 -11.29
CA ILE A 81 23.07 -8.22 -11.16
C ILE A 81 22.56 -9.66 -11.16
N ILE A 82 23.11 -10.55 -12.02
CA ILE A 82 22.76 -11.99 -11.99
C ILE A 82 23.19 -12.63 -10.66
N LEU A 83 24.41 -12.33 -10.20
CA LEU A 83 24.91 -12.82 -8.90
C LEU A 83 24.02 -12.36 -7.73
N GLN A 84 23.44 -11.15 -7.79
CA GLN A 84 22.41 -10.72 -6.82
C GLN A 84 21.12 -11.53 -6.90
N THR A 85 20.63 -11.83 -8.11
CA THR A 85 19.44 -12.66 -8.32
C THR A 85 19.63 -14.09 -7.79
N GLU A 86 20.85 -14.61 -7.87
CA GLU A 86 21.25 -15.89 -7.28
C GLU A 86 21.66 -15.80 -5.79
N LEU A 87 21.48 -14.63 -5.15
CA LEU A 87 21.85 -14.35 -3.75
C LEU A 87 23.35 -14.49 -3.41
N LYS A 88 24.23 -14.54 -4.43
CA LYS A 88 25.70 -14.56 -4.34
C LYS A 88 26.25 -13.15 -4.03
N PHE A 89 25.72 -12.50 -2.98
CA PHE A 89 25.98 -11.08 -2.70
C PHE A 89 27.47 -10.72 -2.58
N PRO A 90 28.36 -11.49 -1.91
CA PRO A 90 29.79 -11.15 -1.86
C PRO A 90 30.44 -11.12 -3.26
N GLU A 91 30.17 -12.11 -4.11
CA GLU A 91 30.70 -12.14 -5.47
C GLU A 91 30.16 -10.98 -6.34
N SER A 92 28.91 -10.57 -6.11
CA SER A 92 28.36 -9.40 -6.80
C SER A 92 29.08 -8.10 -6.39
N ILE A 93 29.42 -7.92 -5.11
CA ILE A 93 30.19 -6.76 -4.61
C ILE A 93 31.58 -6.75 -5.23
N ASP A 94 32.30 -7.89 -5.18
CA ASP A 94 33.59 -8.05 -5.86
C ASP A 94 33.50 -7.75 -7.37
N THR A 95 32.33 -7.89 -7.98
CA THR A 95 32.10 -7.66 -9.41
C THR A 95 31.74 -6.20 -9.72
N PHE A 96 30.97 -5.54 -8.85
CA PHE A 96 30.68 -4.10 -8.95
C PHE A 96 31.90 -3.24 -8.64
N GLN A 97 32.71 -3.60 -7.64
CA GLN A 97 33.95 -2.89 -7.32
C GLN A 97 34.91 -2.86 -8.52
N LYS A 98 35.04 -3.97 -9.29
CA LYS A 98 35.84 -3.99 -10.54
C LYS A 98 35.35 -3.00 -11.60
N VAL A 99 34.06 -2.70 -11.63
CA VAL A 99 33.52 -1.63 -12.50
C VAL A 99 33.94 -0.27 -11.95
N LEU A 100 33.73 -0.02 -10.65
CA LEU A 100 34.05 1.27 -10.02
C LEU A 100 35.55 1.59 -10.04
N ASP A 101 36.43 0.60 -9.89
CA ASP A 101 37.90 0.73 -10.02
C ASP A 101 38.32 1.29 -11.39
N SER A 102 37.58 0.96 -12.44
CA SER A 102 37.82 1.41 -13.82
C SER A 102 36.96 2.61 -14.24
N SER A 103 35.86 2.88 -13.52
CA SER A 103 34.85 3.89 -13.83
C SER A 103 34.06 4.26 -12.57
N PRO A 104 34.58 5.13 -11.68
CA PRO A 104 34.00 5.40 -10.36
C PRO A 104 32.57 5.96 -10.34
N GLN A 105 32.09 6.47 -11.49
CA GLN A 105 30.73 7.00 -11.69
C GLN A 105 29.96 6.21 -12.76
N TYR A 106 30.21 4.90 -12.91
CA TYR A 106 29.45 4.08 -13.86
C TYR A 106 27.97 3.98 -13.43
N PRO A 107 27.00 4.31 -14.30
CA PRO A 107 25.60 4.47 -13.90
C PRO A 107 24.98 3.25 -13.22
N GLU A 108 24.24 3.49 -12.13
CA GLU A 108 23.52 2.51 -11.30
C GLU A 108 24.39 1.51 -10.51
N VAL A 109 25.72 1.51 -10.69
CA VAL A 109 26.57 0.47 -10.06
C VAL A 109 26.71 0.69 -8.57
N ASN A 110 26.77 1.93 -8.09
CA ASN A 110 26.74 2.21 -6.65
C ASN A 110 25.39 1.74 -6.06
N PHE A 111 24.27 1.99 -6.74
CA PHE A 111 22.97 1.44 -6.32
C PHE A 111 22.95 -0.09 -6.28
N TYR A 112 23.44 -0.78 -7.32
CA TYR A 112 23.44 -2.23 -7.32
C TYR A 112 24.39 -2.80 -6.24
N GLU A 113 25.56 -2.21 -5.99
CA GLU A 113 26.42 -2.64 -4.86
C GLU A 113 25.76 -2.38 -3.50
N GLY A 114 25.06 -1.25 -3.34
CA GLY A 114 24.23 -0.94 -2.18
C GLY A 114 23.12 -1.99 -1.96
N LEU A 115 22.47 -2.48 -3.02
CA LEU A 115 21.51 -3.57 -2.92
C LEU A 115 22.14 -4.89 -2.44
N SER A 116 23.41 -5.17 -2.75
CA SER A 116 24.10 -6.35 -2.25
C SER A 116 24.42 -6.23 -0.75
N TYR A 117 24.85 -5.06 -0.28
CA TYR A 117 24.97 -4.80 1.15
C TYR A 117 23.62 -4.85 1.87
N PHE A 118 22.53 -4.40 1.22
CA PHE A 118 21.17 -4.53 1.76
C PHE A 118 20.75 -6.00 1.89
N GLY A 119 21.03 -6.84 0.89
CA GLY A 119 20.78 -8.28 0.93
C GLY A 119 21.58 -9.03 2.02
N LEU A 120 22.73 -8.47 2.41
CA LEU A 120 23.55 -8.93 3.54
C LEU A 120 23.15 -8.32 4.90
N ASN A 121 22.05 -7.54 4.96
CA ASN A 121 21.61 -6.76 6.13
C ASN A 121 22.66 -5.76 6.67
N GLN A 122 23.63 -5.35 5.85
CA GLN A 122 24.63 -4.33 6.19
C GLN A 122 24.09 -2.94 5.81
N PHE A 123 23.03 -2.51 6.50
CA PHE A 123 22.22 -1.35 6.09
C PHE A 123 22.98 -0.01 6.11
N GLU A 124 23.94 0.19 7.01
CA GLU A 124 24.79 1.37 7.01
C GLU A 124 25.66 1.47 5.75
N LYS A 125 26.14 0.33 5.23
CA LYS A 125 26.88 0.28 3.96
C LYS A 125 25.96 0.43 2.75
N SER A 126 24.77 -0.16 2.77
CA SER A 126 23.84 0.04 1.65
C SER A 126 23.48 1.51 1.51
N LEU A 127 23.26 2.21 2.63
CA LEU A 127 23.10 3.66 2.67
C LEU A 127 24.32 4.41 2.13
N GLU A 128 25.56 4.06 2.50
CA GLU A 128 26.77 4.69 1.95
C GLU A 128 26.78 4.67 0.41
N TYR A 129 26.51 3.51 -0.18
CA TYR A 129 26.50 3.35 -1.64
C TYR A 129 25.25 3.94 -2.32
N PHE A 130 24.08 3.93 -1.66
CA PHE A 130 22.91 4.66 -2.17
C PHE A 130 23.15 6.17 -2.19
N ASN A 131 23.85 6.74 -1.20
CA ASN A 131 24.24 8.15 -1.19
C ASN A 131 25.21 8.46 -2.34
N ARG A 132 26.22 7.62 -2.61
CA ARG A 132 27.11 7.77 -3.79
C ARG A 132 26.36 7.76 -5.13
N GLU A 133 25.31 6.95 -5.28
CA GLU A 133 24.45 6.99 -6.48
C GLU A 133 23.65 8.31 -6.54
N LEU A 134 23.12 8.77 -5.41
CA LEU A 134 22.34 10.02 -5.32
C LEU A 134 23.20 11.28 -5.49
N GLU A 135 24.50 11.25 -5.18
CA GLU A 135 25.45 12.32 -5.54
C GLU A 135 25.54 12.50 -7.08
N ALA A 136 25.54 11.39 -7.83
CA ALA A 136 25.58 11.41 -9.29
C ALA A 136 24.20 11.62 -9.93
N ASN A 137 23.12 11.14 -9.29
CA ASN A 137 21.75 11.24 -9.78
C ASN A 137 20.75 11.52 -8.63
N PRO A 138 20.60 12.78 -8.20
CA PRO A 138 19.75 13.17 -7.05
C PRO A 138 18.24 12.94 -7.21
N LYS A 139 17.78 12.41 -8.36
CA LYS A 139 16.36 12.08 -8.63
C LYS A 139 16.15 10.57 -8.83
N TYR A 140 17.15 9.75 -8.49
CA TYR A 140 17.11 8.31 -8.75
C TYR A 140 16.17 7.58 -7.77
N ARG A 141 14.87 7.54 -8.11
CA ARG A 141 13.76 7.01 -7.28
C ARG A 141 14.02 5.62 -6.68
N ARG A 142 14.84 4.77 -7.32
CA ARG A 142 15.18 3.45 -6.75
C ARG A 142 16.08 3.55 -5.52
N ALA A 143 17.07 4.45 -5.49
CA ALA A 143 17.91 4.65 -4.30
C ALA A 143 17.07 5.18 -3.13
N HIS A 144 16.30 6.26 -3.30
CA HIS A 144 15.42 6.78 -2.22
C HIS A 144 14.49 5.71 -1.62
N PHE A 145 13.88 4.85 -2.46
CA PHE A 145 13.05 3.75 -1.95
C PHE A 145 13.86 2.75 -1.10
N PHE A 146 15.05 2.33 -1.54
CA PHE A 146 15.87 1.39 -0.78
C PHE A 146 16.58 2.03 0.42
N GLU A 147 16.89 3.33 0.38
CA GLU A 147 17.28 4.13 1.55
C GLU A 147 16.16 4.13 2.60
N ALA A 148 14.90 4.39 2.20
CA ALA A 148 13.77 4.37 3.12
C ALA A 148 13.66 3.02 3.85
N GLN A 149 13.85 1.93 3.11
CA GLN A 149 13.84 0.58 3.67
C GLN A 149 15.06 0.29 4.56
N ALA A 150 16.25 0.82 4.24
CA ALA A 150 17.46 0.65 5.05
C ALA A 150 17.39 1.46 6.36
N TYR A 151 16.95 2.72 6.29
CA TYR A 151 16.67 3.53 7.47
C TYR A 151 15.63 2.87 8.37
N ARG A 152 14.56 2.29 7.81
CA ARG A 152 13.57 1.53 8.59
C ARG A 152 14.20 0.32 9.29
N SER A 153 15.01 -0.48 8.61
CA SER A 153 15.70 -1.63 9.23
C SER A 153 16.64 -1.23 10.38
N LEU A 154 17.13 0.01 10.37
CA LEU A 154 17.91 0.62 11.45
C LEU A 154 17.06 1.35 12.51
N ASN A 155 15.72 1.20 12.48
CA ASN A 155 14.75 1.91 13.31
C ASN A 155 14.77 3.45 13.16
N ARG A 156 15.44 3.98 12.12
CA ARG A 156 15.56 5.41 11.82
C ARG A 156 14.32 5.91 11.07
N ASN A 157 13.15 5.74 11.69
CA ASN A 157 11.85 5.96 11.05
C ASN A 157 11.64 7.40 10.53
N ALA A 158 12.27 8.41 11.14
CA ALA A 158 12.23 9.78 10.64
C ALA A 158 13.01 9.98 9.32
N ASP A 159 14.16 9.32 9.17
CA ASP A 159 14.92 9.34 7.92
C ASP A 159 14.20 8.51 6.84
N ALA A 160 13.60 7.38 7.22
CA ALA A 160 12.77 6.58 6.33
C ALA A 160 11.56 7.35 5.78
N LEU A 161 10.88 8.14 6.64
CA LEU A 161 9.78 9.02 6.23
C LEU A 161 10.26 10.06 5.21
N ARG A 162 11.38 10.75 5.46
CA ARG A 162 11.94 11.77 4.56
C ARG A 162 12.19 11.25 3.16
N GLN A 163 12.63 10.00 3.02
CA GLN A 163 12.86 9.40 1.71
C GLN A 163 11.56 9.15 0.93
N TYR A 164 10.46 8.80 1.62
CA TYR A 164 9.13 8.76 1.01
C TYR A 164 8.60 10.16 0.67
N GLU A 165 8.89 11.17 1.49
CA GLU A 165 8.54 12.57 1.21
C GLU A 165 9.24 13.08 -0.07
N ILE A 166 10.54 12.80 -0.26
CA ILE A 166 11.29 13.16 -1.47
C ILE A 166 10.68 12.52 -2.73
N LEU A 167 10.32 11.24 -2.67
CA LEU A 167 9.67 10.54 -3.79
C LEU A 167 8.34 11.20 -4.20
N LEU A 168 7.58 11.71 -3.22
CA LEU A 168 6.29 12.37 -3.42
C LEU A 168 6.41 13.87 -3.73
N GLN A 169 7.52 14.52 -3.39
CA GLN A 169 7.82 15.88 -3.83
C GLN A 169 8.15 15.90 -5.33
N GLU A 170 8.84 14.88 -5.84
CA GLU A 170 9.14 14.71 -7.27
C GLU A 170 7.94 14.23 -8.11
N ASP A 171 7.06 13.39 -7.54
CA ASP A 171 5.78 13.02 -8.17
C ASP A 171 4.70 12.82 -7.09
N PRO A 172 3.88 13.86 -6.81
CA PRO A 172 2.76 13.77 -5.86
C PRO A 172 1.67 12.78 -6.27
N SER A 173 1.71 12.27 -7.50
CA SER A 173 0.73 11.32 -8.06
C SER A 173 1.23 9.87 -8.08
N ASP A 174 2.47 9.59 -7.62
CA ASP A 174 3.03 8.24 -7.61
C ASP A 174 2.29 7.33 -6.61
N LYS A 175 1.31 6.60 -7.16
CA LYS A 175 0.48 5.62 -6.46
C LYS A 175 1.31 4.50 -5.80
N LYS A 176 2.52 4.20 -6.29
CA LYS A 176 3.41 3.22 -5.66
C LYS A 176 4.10 3.82 -4.44
N ALA A 177 4.66 5.03 -4.56
CA ALA A 177 5.25 5.74 -3.43
C ALA A 177 4.22 5.99 -2.31
N LEU A 178 3.01 6.46 -2.67
CA LEU A 178 1.90 6.61 -1.73
C LEU A 178 1.53 5.28 -1.04
N PHE A 179 1.41 4.19 -1.79
CA PHE A 179 1.09 2.87 -1.22
C PHE A 179 2.17 2.36 -0.27
N GLN A 180 3.46 2.56 -0.58
CA GLN A 180 4.55 2.16 0.31
C GLN A 180 4.64 3.05 1.55
N LEU A 181 4.42 4.37 1.43
CA LEU A 181 4.31 5.28 2.57
C LEU A 181 3.15 4.87 3.51
N ILE A 182 1.97 4.58 2.96
CA ILE A 182 0.81 4.09 3.75
C ILE A 182 1.14 2.79 4.47
N ARG A 183 1.85 1.85 3.82
CA ARG A 183 2.30 0.59 4.45
C ARG A 183 3.35 0.81 5.52
N PHE A 184 4.30 1.72 5.30
CA PHE A 184 5.33 2.10 6.26
C PHE A 184 4.68 2.71 7.51
N LEU A 185 3.90 3.78 7.35
CA LEU A 185 3.19 4.44 8.45
C LEU A 185 2.31 3.47 9.21
N LYS A 186 1.49 2.65 8.54
CA LYS A 186 0.64 1.65 9.21
C LYS A 186 1.45 0.63 10.03
N SER A 187 2.61 0.19 9.51
CA SER A 187 3.48 -0.73 10.24
C SER A 187 4.11 -0.05 11.46
N SER A 188 4.66 1.16 11.30
CA SER A 188 5.26 1.91 12.40
C SER A 188 4.25 2.32 13.48
N THR A 189 2.99 2.59 13.12
CA THR A 189 1.90 2.76 14.09
C THR A 189 1.66 1.48 14.88
N LEU A 190 1.57 0.31 14.24
CA LEU A 190 1.39 -0.97 14.93
C LEU A 190 2.60 -1.30 15.83
N GLU A 191 3.82 -1.11 15.33
CA GLU A 191 5.06 -1.28 16.09
C GLU A 191 5.10 -0.39 17.35
N ALA A 192 4.61 0.85 17.26
CA ALA A 192 4.49 1.77 18.40
C ALA A 192 3.37 1.36 19.39
N ILE A 193 2.24 0.85 18.90
CA ILE A 193 1.15 0.31 19.74
C ILE A 193 1.63 -0.92 20.51
N ASP A 194 2.34 -1.84 19.84
CA ASP A 194 2.91 -3.03 20.46
C ASP A 194 3.97 -2.65 21.50
N GLN A 195 4.83 -1.66 21.24
CA GLN A 195 5.77 -1.13 22.24
C GLN A 195 5.05 -0.59 23.47
N LEU A 196 4.00 0.23 23.28
CA LEU A 196 3.21 0.80 24.37
C LEU A 196 2.45 -0.27 25.17
N ALA A 197 1.88 -1.28 24.50
CA ALA A 197 1.21 -2.40 25.15
C ALA A 197 2.17 -3.30 25.94
N ASN A 198 3.41 -3.45 25.48
CA ASN A 198 4.46 -4.17 26.23
C ASN A 198 4.95 -3.40 27.47
N LEU A 199 4.75 -2.07 27.53
CA LEU A 199 5.01 -1.25 28.72
C LEU A 199 3.83 -1.30 29.71
N ASP A 200 2.61 -1.06 29.24
CA ASP A 200 1.37 -1.23 30.04
C ASP A 200 0.15 -1.53 29.16
N GLN A 201 -0.30 -2.79 29.23
CA GLN A 201 -1.48 -3.34 28.52
C GLN A 201 -2.82 -2.72 28.93
N ASN A 202 -2.89 -2.03 30.07
CA ASN A 202 -4.12 -1.44 30.62
C ASN A 202 -4.03 0.09 30.78
N SER A 203 -2.95 0.71 30.28
CA SER A 203 -2.81 2.16 30.22
C SER A 203 -3.96 2.80 29.47
N VAL A 204 -4.41 3.97 29.92
CA VAL A 204 -5.50 4.73 29.28
C VAL A 204 -5.33 4.86 27.77
N TYR A 205 -4.10 5.05 27.28
CA TYR A 205 -3.78 5.13 25.86
C TYR A 205 -4.10 3.83 25.10
N ILE A 206 -3.75 2.66 25.63
CA ILE A 206 -4.09 1.36 25.01
C ILE A 206 -5.59 1.10 25.07
N LEU A 207 -6.27 1.50 26.15
CA LEU A 207 -7.73 1.41 26.25
C LEU A 207 -8.41 2.27 25.18
N VAL A 208 -7.95 3.50 24.93
CA VAL A 208 -8.43 4.37 23.86
C VAL A 208 -8.22 3.74 22.47
N LEU A 209 -7.02 3.25 22.19
CA LEU A 209 -6.71 2.63 20.89
C LEU A 209 -7.53 1.35 20.65
N ARG A 210 -7.75 0.54 21.69
CA ARG A 210 -8.64 -0.63 21.66
C ARG A 210 -10.10 -0.22 21.44
N ALA A 211 -10.57 0.84 22.10
CA ALA A 211 -11.91 1.39 21.91
C ALA A 211 -12.13 1.90 20.47
N GLN A 212 -11.19 2.66 19.92
CA GLN A 212 -11.22 3.15 18.55
C GLN A 212 -11.26 2.00 17.54
N SER A 213 -10.39 1.00 17.68
CA SER A 213 -10.41 -0.17 16.80
C SER A 213 -11.69 -1.02 16.96
N HIS A 214 -12.33 -1.02 18.13
CA HIS A 214 -13.66 -1.60 18.29
C HIS A 214 -14.75 -0.81 17.55
N VAL A 215 -14.70 0.54 17.51
CA VAL A 215 -15.62 1.34 16.67
C VAL A 215 -15.41 1.03 15.19
N GLU A 216 -14.16 0.95 14.71
CA GLU A 216 -13.85 0.57 13.31
C GLU A 216 -14.35 -0.83 12.92
N GLN A 217 -14.48 -1.73 13.91
CA GLN A 217 -14.98 -3.10 13.75
C GLN A 217 -16.50 -3.23 13.97
N GLU A 218 -17.22 -2.11 14.13
CA GLU A 218 -18.65 -2.05 14.50
C GLU A 218 -18.99 -2.71 15.86
N LYS A 219 -17.98 -2.93 16.71
CA LYS A 219 -18.07 -3.53 18.06
C LYS A 219 -18.38 -2.46 19.11
N TYR A 220 -19.50 -1.77 18.92
CA TYR A 220 -19.89 -0.64 19.77
C TYR A 220 -20.03 -0.99 21.27
N PRO A 221 -20.57 -2.15 21.69
CA PRO A 221 -20.63 -2.52 23.12
C PRO A 221 -19.24 -2.60 23.77
N GLU A 222 -18.28 -3.20 23.09
CA GLU A 222 -16.89 -3.32 23.53
C GLU A 222 -16.20 -1.95 23.54
N ALA A 223 -16.37 -1.13 22.50
CA ALA A 223 -15.86 0.25 22.48
C ALA A 223 -16.37 1.09 23.67
N ILE A 224 -17.68 0.99 23.98
CA ILE A 224 -18.30 1.69 25.12
C ILE A 224 -17.75 1.20 26.46
N TYR A 225 -17.41 -0.08 26.58
CA TYR A 225 -16.76 -0.60 27.79
C TYR A 225 -15.36 0.00 27.97
N GLU A 226 -14.52 -0.04 26.94
CA GLU A 226 -13.15 0.47 26.99
C GLU A 226 -13.09 1.98 27.27
N TYR A 227 -13.87 2.79 26.55
CA TYR A 227 -13.95 4.23 26.80
C TYR A 227 -14.42 4.56 28.23
N LYS A 228 -15.24 3.71 28.85
CA LYS A 228 -15.63 3.87 30.26
C LYS A 228 -14.53 3.46 31.24
N GLN A 229 -13.64 2.53 30.88
CA GLN A 229 -12.43 2.26 31.67
C GLN A 229 -11.46 3.45 31.61
N VAL A 230 -11.35 4.13 30.46
CA VAL A 230 -10.58 5.39 30.34
C VAL A 230 -11.12 6.45 31.30
N LEU A 231 -12.41 6.80 31.21
CA LEU A 231 -13.02 7.81 32.10
C LEU A 231 -13.10 7.40 33.58
N ALA A 232 -12.92 6.11 33.91
CA ALA A 232 -12.81 5.64 35.29
C ALA A 232 -11.39 5.83 35.88
N GLN A 233 -10.36 5.94 35.03
CA GLN A 233 -8.98 6.23 35.43
C GLN A 233 -8.66 7.73 35.32
N ASP A 234 -9.04 8.37 34.21
CA ASP A 234 -8.91 9.79 33.94
C ASP A 234 -10.26 10.35 33.44
N PRO A 235 -11.10 10.91 34.35
CA PRO A 235 -12.38 11.54 34.00
C PRO A 235 -12.27 12.79 33.13
N SER A 236 -11.05 13.24 32.83
CA SER A 236 -10.73 14.42 32.01
C SER A 236 -10.00 14.08 30.71
N PHE A 237 -9.86 12.80 30.35
CA PHE A 237 -9.16 12.40 29.14
C PHE A 237 -9.88 12.95 27.89
N PRO A 238 -9.20 13.73 27.03
CA PRO A 238 -9.87 14.48 25.96
C PRO A 238 -10.46 13.60 24.86
N GLY A 239 -11.61 14.00 24.33
CA GLY A 239 -12.27 13.38 23.18
C GLY A 239 -13.00 12.05 23.46
N ILE A 240 -12.93 11.51 24.68
CA ILE A 240 -13.59 10.23 25.02
C ILE A 240 -15.11 10.36 25.00
N HIS A 241 -15.64 11.51 25.40
CA HIS A 241 -17.07 11.81 25.29
C HIS A 241 -17.55 11.82 23.82
N PHE A 242 -16.70 12.20 22.85
CA PHE A 242 -17.02 12.06 21.43
C PHE A 242 -17.03 10.59 21.00
N GLY A 243 -15.99 9.81 21.35
CA GLY A 243 -15.91 8.38 21.02
C GLY A 243 -17.05 7.55 21.61
N LEU A 244 -17.47 7.87 22.84
CA LEU A 244 -18.68 7.32 23.45
C LEU A 244 -19.95 7.76 22.71
N GLY A 245 -20.06 9.04 22.38
CA GLY A 245 -21.20 9.60 21.64
C GLY A 245 -21.41 8.92 20.28
N GLU A 246 -20.34 8.73 19.52
CA GLU A 246 -20.34 8.02 18.23
C GLU A 246 -20.72 6.54 18.41
N ALA A 247 -20.09 5.82 19.34
CA ALA A 247 -20.40 4.42 19.59
C ALA A 247 -21.84 4.20 20.08
N TYR A 248 -22.36 5.08 20.94
CA TYR A 248 -23.76 5.05 21.38
C TYR A 248 -24.74 5.39 20.25
N TYR A 249 -24.41 6.36 19.39
CA TYR A 249 -25.22 6.73 18.22
C TYR A 249 -25.39 5.54 17.26
N TYR A 250 -24.29 4.85 16.91
CA TYR A 250 -24.35 3.67 16.04
C TYR A 250 -25.01 2.45 16.70
N LYS A 251 -24.93 2.34 18.03
CA LYS A 251 -25.70 1.37 18.82
C LYS A 251 -27.21 1.72 18.92
N VAL A 252 -27.66 2.85 18.36
CA VAL A 252 -29.05 3.36 18.41
C VAL A 252 -29.49 3.74 19.84
N ASP A 253 -28.55 3.92 20.75
CA ASP A 253 -28.77 4.38 22.13
C ASP A 253 -28.71 5.91 22.17
N TYR A 254 -29.65 6.54 21.47
CA TYR A 254 -29.70 7.99 21.28
C TYR A 254 -29.74 8.82 22.59
N PRO A 255 -30.38 8.38 23.69
CA PRO A 255 -30.31 9.12 24.97
C PRO A 255 -28.90 9.16 25.56
N SER A 256 -28.16 8.04 25.49
CA SER A 256 -26.76 8.02 25.90
C SER A 256 -25.90 8.86 24.94
N ALA A 257 -26.14 8.75 23.64
CA ALA A 257 -25.43 9.55 22.64
C ALA A 257 -25.64 11.07 22.82
N GLU A 258 -26.88 11.55 23.03
CA GLU A 258 -27.15 12.97 23.30
C GLU A 258 -26.39 13.47 24.54
N LYS A 259 -26.31 12.67 25.61
CA LYS A 259 -25.53 13.00 26.81
C LYS A 259 -24.04 13.15 26.50
N GLU A 260 -23.42 12.13 25.92
CA GLU A 260 -21.96 12.13 25.72
C GLU A 260 -21.53 13.13 24.63
N LEU A 261 -22.34 13.31 23.57
CA LEU A 261 -22.07 14.34 22.54
C LEU A 261 -22.18 15.77 23.11
N ARG A 262 -23.10 16.05 24.04
CA ARG A 262 -23.16 17.35 24.73
C ARG A 262 -21.99 17.59 25.68
N LEU A 263 -21.35 16.53 26.21
CA LEU A 263 -20.10 16.65 26.96
C LEU A 263 -18.91 16.89 26.02
N ALA A 264 -18.84 16.20 24.88
CA ALA A 264 -17.82 16.44 23.85
C ALA A 264 -17.85 17.89 23.31
N LEU A 265 -19.04 18.45 23.10
CA LEU A 265 -19.23 19.84 22.68
C LEU A 265 -19.00 20.87 23.80
N ALA A 266 -18.77 20.43 25.04
CA ALA A 266 -18.26 21.28 26.11
C ALA A 266 -16.71 21.30 26.16
N GLU A 267 -16.04 20.30 25.57
CA GLU A 267 -14.59 20.30 25.32
C GLU A 267 -14.25 21.11 24.05
N ASP A 268 -14.87 20.76 22.92
CA ASP A 268 -14.75 21.48 21.63
C ASP A 268 -16.13 21.75 21.01
N PRO A 269 -16.68 22.96 21.19
CA PRO A 269 -17.95 23.35 20.57
C PRO A 269 -17.97 23.29 19.03
N ASN A 270 -16.81 23.32 18.37
CA ASN A 270 -16.72 23.40 16.90
C ASN A 270 -16.55 22.03 16.23
N LEU A 271 -16.42 20.94 17.00
CA LEU A 271 -16.20 19.59 16.49
C LEU A 271 -17.31 19.15 15.51
N PRO A 272 -17.06 19.05 14.19
CA PRO A 272 -18.15 18.97 13.21
C PRO A 272 -18.94 17.66 13.31
N LYS A 273 -18.26 16.52 13.48
CA LYS A 273 -18.91 15.22 13.68
C LYS A 273 -19.83 15.20 14.91
N ALA A 274 -19.41 15.80 16.02
CA ALA A 274 -20.19 15.84 17.25
C ALA A 274 -21.45 16.71 17.09
N ASN A 275 -21.30 17.89 16.48
CA ASN A 275 -22.42 18.75 16.09
C ASN A 275 -23.40 18.02 15.16
N TYR A 276 -22.91 17.31 14.14
CA TYR A 276 -23.73 16.54 13.20
C TYR A 276 -24.52 15.41 13.87
N TYR A 277 -23.86 14.54 14.65
CA TYR A 277 -24.55 13.43 15.32
C TYR A 277 -25.58 13.93 16.34
N LEU A 278 -25.26 14.98 17.10
CA LEU A 278 -26.21 15.57 18.03
C LEU A 278 -27.41 16.16 17.28
N ALA A 279 -27.19 16.91 16.20
CA ALA A 279 -28.26 17.48 15.39
C ALA A 279 -29.18 16.43 14.75
N ASP A 280 -28.66 15.28 14.32
CA ASP A 280 -29.48 14.18 13.79
C ASP A 280 -30.30 13.48 14.89
N ILE A 281 -29.76 13.33 16.11
CA ILE A 281 -30.55 12.87 17.27
C ILE A 281 -31.67 13.87 17.60
N LEU A 282 -31.35 15.16 17.64
CA LEU A 282 -32.32 16.23 17.90
C LEU A 282 -33.42 16.24 16.82
N MET A 283 -33.06 16.07 15.54
CA MET A 283 -34.01 15.95 14.43
C MET A 283 -34.88 14.70 14.50
N LYS A 284 -34.35 13.56 14.98
CA LYS A 284 -35.16 12.36 15.28
C LYS A 284 -36.14 12.61 16.44
N GLY A 285 -35.78 13.47 17.39
CA GLY A 285 -36.64 13.95 18.47
C GLY A 285 -37.57 15.13 18.11
N SER A 286 -37.64 15.55 16.83
CA SER A 286 -38.35 16.76 16.38
C SER A 286 -37.88 18.09 17.00
N LYS A 287 -36.72 18.13 17.65
CA LYS A 287 -36.10 19.32 18.28
C LYS A 287 -35.37 20.20 17.24
N THR A 288 -36.03 20.51 16.11
CA THR A 288 -35.41 21.18 14.95
C THR A 288 -34.63 22.45 15.31
N THR A 289 -35.20 23.30 16.18
CA THR A 289 -34.60 24.58 16.57
C THR A 289 -33.32 24.46 17.39
N GLU A 290 -33.08 23.31 18.04
CA GLU A 290 -31.77 23.00 18.65
C GLU A 290 -30.77 22.45 17.61
N ALA A 291 -31.26 21.74 16.59
CA ALA A 291 -30.42 21.10 15.57
C ALA A 291 -29.83 22.09 14.55
N THR A 292 -30.60 23.11 14.16
CA THR A 292 -30.23 24.14 13.17
C THR A 292 -28.85 24.78 13.43
N PRO A 293 -28.58 25.42 14.59
CA PRO A 293 -27.29 26.11 14.81
C PRO A 293 -26.08 25.16 14.87
N LEU A 294 -26.27 23.91 15.33
CA LEU A 294 -25.22 22.90 15.30
C LEU A 294 -24.83 22.57 13.84
N LEU A 295 -25.81 22.47 12.95
CA LEU A 295 -25.57 22.16 11.53
C LEU A 295 -25.01 23.36 10.74
N GLU A 296 -25.28 24.59 11.18
CA GLU A 296 -24.60 25.79 10.67
C GLU A 296 -23.08 25.74 10.94
N ILE A 297 -22.67 25.23 12.11
CA ILE A 297 -21.24 24.95 12.42
C ILE A 297 -20.70 23.88 11.47
N VAL A 298 -21.44 22.76 11.28
CA VAL A 298 -21.01 21.65 10.39
C VAL A 298 -20.74 22.12 8.96
N VAL A 299 -21.66 22.85 8.33
CA VAL A 299 -21.47 23.29 6.93
C VAL A 299 -20.47 24.43 6.77
N THR A 300 -20.15 25.14 7.86
CA THR A 300 -19.07 26.14 7.90
C THR A 300 -17.70 25.47 8.00
N ALA A 301 -17.58 24.45 8.86
CA ALA A 301 -16.32 23.74 9.10
C ALA A 301 -15.98 22.71 8.01
N GLU A 302 -16.98 22.04 7.43
CA GLU A 302 -16.82 21.07 6.35
C GLU A 302 -17.67 21.45 5.10
N PRO A 303 -17.27 22.45 4.29
CA PRO A 303 -18.04 22.94 3.13
C PRO A 303 -18.27 21.93 1.99
N ASN A 304 -17.69 20.73 2.08
CA ASN A 304 -17.89 19.62 1.14
C ASN A 304 -18.69 18.45 1.75
N TYR A 305 -19.18 18.57 2.99
CA TYR A 305 -19.92 17.50 3.68
C TYR A 305 -21.41 17.52 3.33
N MET A 306 -21.79 16.78 2.29
CA MET A 306 -23.16 16.71 1.77
C MET A 306 -24.23 16.48 2.85
N LYS A 307 -23.96 15.58 3.80
CA LYS A 307 -24.91 15.21 4.86
C LYS A 307 -25.24 16.37 5.81
N GLY A 308 -24.30 17.29 6.03
CA GLY A 308 -24.53 18.53 6.77
C GLY A 308 -25.55 19.42 6.06
N TYR A 309 -25.31 19.73 4.79
CA TYR A 309 -26.24 20.50 3.95
C TYR A 309 -27.62 19.83 3.83
N PHE A 310 -27.67 18.51 3.63
CA PHE A 310 -28.90 17.74 3.57
C PHE A 310 -29.72 17.84 4.86
N LEU A 311 -29.09 17.73 6.02
CA LEU A 311 -29.79 17.79 7.29
C LEU A 311 -30.18 19.23 7.68
N LEU A 312 -29.33 20.23 7.42
CA LEU A 312 -29.67 21.64 7.62
C LEU A 312 -30.84 22.07 6.72
N GLY A 313 -30.84 21.63 5.46
CA GLY A 313 -31.95 21.84 4.53
C GLY A 313 -33.27 21.21 5.03
N LYS A 314 -33.21 20.01 5.63
CA LYS A 314 -34.37 19.42 6.33
C LYS A 314 -34.81 20.26 7.54
N CYS A 315 -33.89 20.86 8.29
CA CYS A 315 -34.23 21.72 9.43
C CYS A 315 -34.97 22.98 8.96
N TYR A 316 -34.40 23.71 8.00
CA TYR A 316 -35.03 24.88 7.39
C TYR A 316 -36.40 24.54 6.75
N ALA A 317 -36.53 23.37 6.12
CA ALA A 317 -37.81 22.92 5.57
C ALA A 317 -38.87 22.66 6.67
N ALA A 318 -38.48 22.15 7.84
CA ALA A 318 -39.37 21.97 8.98
C ALA A 318 -39.74 23.31 9.65
N GLU A 319 -38.80 24.26 9.71
CA GLU A 319 -39.02 25.65 10.15
C GLU A 319 -39.85 26.50 9.17
N GLY A 320 -40.08 26.01 7.94
CA GLY A 320 -40.86 26.70 6.90
C GLY A 320 -40.05 27.64 6.00
N LYS A 321 -38.73 27.72 6.17
CA LYS A 321 -37.78 28.47 5.32
C LYS A 321 -37.54 27.71 3.99
N LEU A 322 -38.58 27.54 3.17
CA LEU A 322 -38.56 26.62 2.03
C LEU A 322 -37.52 27.01 0.96
N GLU A 323 -37.41 28.30 0.66
CA GLU A 323 -36.47 28.85 -0.32
C GLU A 323 -35.00 28.62 0.08
N ASP A 324 -34.67 28.74 1.37
CA ASP A 324 -33.32 28.49 1.88
C ASP A 324 -33.02 27.00 2.04
N ALA A 325 -34.03 26.20 2.41
CA ALA A 325 -33.94 24.75 2.39
C ALA A 325 -33.63 24.20 0.99
N VAL A 326 -34.23 24.79 -0.05
CA VAL A 326 -33.90 24.47 -1.45
C VAL A 326 -32.44 24.75 -1.77
N LYS A 327 -31.91 25.95 -1.44
CA LYS A 327 -30.49 26.29 -1.69
C LYS A 327 -29.51 25.29 -1.07
N LEU A 328 -29.77 24.91 0.19
CA LEU A 328 -28.95 23.94 0.93
C LEU A 328 -29.01 22.54 0.30
N LEU A 329 -30.21 22.09 -0.09
CA LEU A 329 -30.37 20.78 -0.72
C LEU A 329 -29.87 20.75 -2.18
N GLU A 330 -29.96 21.86 -2.91
CA GLU A 330 -29.30 22.01 -4.21
C GLU A 330 -27.77 21.94 -4.04
N LYS A 331 -27.20 22.52 -2.97
CA LYS A 331 -25.78 22.32 -2.63
C LYS A 331 -25.44 20.87 -2.26
N ALA A 332 -26.35 20.15 -1.62
CA ALA A 332 -26.18 18.72 -1.37
C ALA A 332 -26.20 17.88 -2.67
N VAL A 333 -27.03 18.26 -3.66
CA VAL A 333 -27.02 17.64 -5.01
C VAL A 333 -25.72 17.96 -5.76
N GLU A 334 -25.15 19.17 -5.63
CA GLU A 334 -23.83 19.48 -6.23
C GLU A 334 -22.71 18.56 -5.71
N LEU A 335 -22.76 18.23 -4.41
CA LEU A 335 -21.72 17.45 -3.73
C LEU A 335 -21.85 15.94 -3.99
N GLU A 336 -23.06 15.37 -3.92
CA GLU A 336 -23.32 13.97 -4.23
C GLU A 336 -24.55 13.82 -5.16
N PRO A 337 -24.41 14.02 -6.49
CA PRO A 337 -25.52 13.99 -7.46
C PRO A 337 -26.28 12.66 -7.58
N ASN A 338 -25.84 11.62 -6.87
CA ASN A 338 -26.43 10.28 -6.90
C ASN A 338 -27.19 9.92 -5.60
N ASP A 339 -27.21 10.79 -4.57
CA ASP A 339 -28.04 10.53 -3.38
C ASP A 339 -29.52 10.85 -3.65
N LYS A 340 -30.26 9.77 -3.97
CA LYS A 340 -31.72 9.72 -4.12
C LYS A 340 -32.48 10.47 -3.01
N SER A 341 -31.97 10.47 -1.77
CA SER A 341 -32.64 11.04 -0.59
C SER A 341 -32.72 12.55 -0.69
N VAL A 342 -31.71 13.20 -1.26
CA VAL A 342 -31.66 14.65 -1.48
C VAL A 342 -32.75 15.07 -2.48
N HIS A 343 -32.82 14.37 -3.63
CA HIS A 343 -33.88 14.58 -4.63
C HIS A 343 -35.28 14.34 -4.06
N TYR A 344 -35.47 13.32 -3.21
CA TYR A 344 -36.76 13.10 -2.54
C TYR A 344 -37.17 14.29 -1.65
N GLN A 345 -36.24 14.85 -0.86
CA GLN A 345 -36.53 16.01 0.00
C GLN A 345 -36.80 17.27 -0.82
N LEU A 346 -36.01 17.56 -1.87
CA LEU A 346 -36.29 18.65 -2.81
C LEU A 346 -37.67 18.48 -3.45
N GLY A 347 -38.05 17.26 -3.84
CA GLY A 347 -39.39 16.94 -4.30
C GLY A 347 -40.47 17.32 -3.28
N GLN A 348 -40.36 16.90 -2.02
CA GLN A 348 -41.36 17.25 -1.00
C GLN A 348 -41.44 18.76 -0.72
N ILE A 349 -40.31 19.48 -0.79
CA ILE A 349 -40.28 20.94 -0.62
C ILE A 349 -40.91 21.63 -1.84
N TYR A 350 -40.53 21.28 -3.07
CA TYR A 350 -41.14 21.82 -4.28
C TYR A 350 -42.64 21.53 -4.39
N LYS A 351 -43.11 20.41 -3.84
CA LYS A 351 -44.53 20.11 -3.66
C LYS A 351 -45.20 21.07 -2.67
N ARG A 352 -44.57 21.38 -1.53
CA ARG A 352 -45.06 22.39 -0.55
C ARG A 352 -45.05 23.81 -1.10
N MET A 353 -44.08 24.15 -1.95
CA MET A 353 -44.00 25.44 -2.65
C MET A 353 -44.94 25.55 -3.88
N ASN A 354 -45.74 24.52 -4.16
CA ASN A 354 -46.60 24.44 -5.35
C ASN A 354 -45.85 24.65 -6.69
N GLN A 355 -44.65 24.06 -6.83
CA GLN A 355 -43.81 24.10 -8.04
C GLN A 355 -43.84 22.73 -8.77
N PRO A 356 -44.93 22.39 -9.49
CA PRO A 356 -45.19 21.02 -9.96
C PRO A 356 -44.16 20.47 -10.95
N GLU A 357 -43.59 21.30 -11.83
CA GLU A 357 -42.60 20.82 -12.80
C GLU A 357 -41.24 20.51 -12.15
N LYS A 358 -40.84 21.30 -11.14
CA LYS A 358 -39.66 20.97 -10.33
C LYS A 358 -39.89 19.71 -9.49
N PHE A 359 -41.05 19.59 -8.85
CA PHE A 359 -41.44 18.36 -8.15
C PHE A 359 -41.34 17.12 -9.07
N ARG A 360 -41.86 17.20 -10.31
CA ARG A 360 -41.73 16.12 -11.30
C ARG A 360 -40.28 15.83 -11.71
N LYS A 361 -39.43 16.87 -11.85
CA LYS A 361 -37.99 16.70 -12.14
C LYS A 361 -37.31 15.91 -11.04
N GLU A 362 -37.44 16.33 -9.78
CA GLU A 362 -36.73 15.70 -8.66
C GLU A 362 -37.29 14.29 -8.34
N MET A 363 -38.60 14.08 -8.46
CA MET A 363 -39.18 12.74 -8.29
C MET A 363 -38.69 11.76 -9.37
N ARG A 364 -38.53 12.18 -10.63
CA ARG A 364 -37.94 11.33 -11.68
C ARG A 364 -36.48 10.98 -11.38
N ALA A 365 -35.68 11.92 -10.87
CA ALA A 365 -34.31 11.65 -10.46
C ALA A 365 -34.25 10.64 -9.30
N PHE A 366 -35.09 10.82 -8.27
CA PHE A 366 -35.27 9.85 -7.18
C PHE A 366 -35.66 8.45 -7.69
N GLU A 367 -36.66 8.36 -8.59
CA GLU A 367 -37.13 7.10 -9.15
C GLU A 367 -36.05 6.37 -9.97
N GLN A 368 -35.28 7.11 -10.76
CA GLN A 368 -34.15 6.58 -11.55
C GLN A 368 -33.04 6.04 -10.65
N LEU A 369 -32.57 6.83 -9.68
CA LEU A 369 -31.52 6.42 -8.74
C LEU A 369 -31.97 5.23 -7.86
N TYR A 370 -33.23 5.20 -7.44
CA TYR A 370 -33.80 4.09 -6.67
C TYR A 370 -34.08 2.83 -7.51
N ALA A 371 -34.24 2.95 -8.83
CA ALA A 371 -34.23 1.80 -9.74
C ALA A 371 -32.80 1.25 -9.90
N GLN A 372 -31.84 2.12 -10.19
CA GLN A 372 -30.42 1.78 -10.38
C GLN A 372 -29.82 1.10 -9.14
N GLU A 373 -30.04 1.64 -7.94
CA GLU A 373 -29.60 1.03 -6.67
C GLU A 373 -30.13 -0.39 -6.48
N ARG A 374 -31.42 -0.62 -6.77
CA ARG A 374 -32.05 -1.94 -6.66
C ARG A 374 -31.47 -2.92 -7.68
N GLU A 375 -31.22 -2.48 -8.91
CA GLU A 375 -30.58 -3.29 -9.94
C GLU A 375 -29.13 -3.65 -9.58
N THR A 376 -28.33 -2.68 -9.09
CA THR A 376 -26.97 -2.92 -8.61
C THR A 376 -26.96 -3.90 -7.43
N LYS A 377 -27.90 -3.77 -6.49
CA LYS A 377 -28.04 -4.69 -5.35
C LYS A 377 -28.43 -6.10 -5.80
N ALA A 378 -29.35 -6.23 -6.76
CA ALA A 378 -29.71 -7.53 -7.35
C ALA A 378 -28.53 -8.20 -8.04
N LYS A 379 -27.82 -7.48 -8.93
CA LYS A 379 -26.62 -7.99 -9.61
C LYS A 379 -25.51 -8.43 -8.65
N ARG A 380 -25.28 -7.69 -7.57
CA ARG A 380 -24.33 -8.07 -6.50
C ARG A 380 -24.75 -9.38 -5.80
N LEU A 381 -26.03 -9.56 -5.52
CA LEU A 381 -26.56 -10.78 -4.89
C LEU A 381 -26.51 -12.00 -5.83
N GLU A 382 -26.74 -11.81 -7.13
CA GLU A 382 -26.57 -12.86 -8.13
C GLU A 382 -25.10 -13.28 -8.30
N GLY A 383 -24.16 -12.33 -8.25
CA GLY A 383 -22.72 -12.61 -8.25
C GLY A 383 -22.33 -13.50 -7.07
N PHE A 384 -22.61 -13.05 -5.83
CA PHE A 384 -22.31 -13.82 -4.62
C PHE A 384 -22.89 -15.25 -4.62
N ARG A 385 -24.06 -15.46 -5.23
CA ARG A 385 -24.63 -16.81 -5.39
C ARG A 385 -23.84 -17.67 -6.36
N LYS A 386 -23.47 -17.14 -7.53
CA LYS A 386 -22.66 -17.84 -8.53
C LYS A 386 -21.27 -18.18 -7.99
N ASP A 387 -20.68 -17.29 -7.20
CA ASP A 387 -19.38 -17.54 -6.56
C ASP A 387 -19.47 -18.71 -5.56
N GLN A 388 -20.52 -18.75 -4.72
CA GLN A 388 -20.75 -19.85 -3.76
C GLN A 388 -21.17 -21.19 -4.40
N GLU A 389 -21.79 -21.15 -5.58
CA GLU A 389 -22.12 -22.33 -6.40
C GLU A 389 -20.88 -22.82 -7.17
N GLY A 390 -20.00 -21.91 -7.62
CA GLY A 390 -18.74 -22.20 -8.30
C GLY A 390 -17.66 -22.80 -7.39
N THR A 391 -17.64 -22.47 -6.10
CA THR A 391 -16.69 -23.06 -5.11
C THR A 391 -17.13 -24.44 -4.57
N LYS A 392 -18.08 -25.12 -5.22
CA LYS A 392 -18.62 -26.43 -4.78
C LYS A 392 -18.47 -27.56 -5.81
N ASN A 393 -17.80 -27.28 -6.93
CA ASN A 393 -17.41 -28.25 -7.97
C ASN A 393 -15.89 -28.29 -8.11
#